data_AF-A0A7S1YGF8-F1
#
_entry.id   AF-A0A7S1YGF8-F1
#
_cell.length_a   1.000
_cell.length_b   1.000
_cell.length_c   1.000
_cell.angle_alpha   90.00
_cell.angle_beta   90.00
_cell.angle_gamma   90.00
#
_symmetry.space_group_name_H-M   'P 1'
#
loop_
_entity.id
_entity.type
_entity.pdbx_description
1 polymer ?
#
loop_
_entity_poly.entity_id
_entity_poly.type
_entity_poly.pdbx_seq_one_letter_code
_entity_poly.pdbx_strand_id
1 'polypeptide(L)'
;AAMMLKQVLKIFWSSTQFYLPSASNANNFTSLSPWFEVLCKALAKPLPEASTGLEPHGQPTDVDQRNAWPWWKVKKWSVQIMSRMFSRYGIPSYAEEEIMDFAKHFSQNVATQFLQPVCETLNLRPTGHFCTDRVVHLCLTYVDLAIELAPTYKMLKPHMDFLLYKVCFPTMCLTQDDIDTFQNDPHEFVQRQNSPLAD
;
A
#
# COMPACT_ATOMS: atom_id res chain seq x y z
N ALA A 1 -18.32 -6.10 8.56
CA ALA A 1 -17.85 -5.05 7.62
C ALA A 1 -16.54 -5.40 6.91
N ALA A 2 -15.43 -5.62 7.64
CA ALA A 2 -14.09 -5.82 7.05
C ALA A 2 -14.00 -6.92 5.99
N MET A 3 -14.61 -8.09 6.24
CA MET A 3 -14.57 -9.23 5.30
C MET A 3 -15.26 -8.90 3.97
N MET A 4 -16.39 -8.19 4.02
CA MET A 4 -17.12 -7.73 2.84
C MET A 4 -16.30 -6.71 2.06
N LEU A 5 -15.77 -5.67 2.72
CA LEU A 5 -14.94 -4.66 2.07
C LEU A 5 -13.69 -5.29 1.44
N LYS A 6 -13.02 -6.20 2.15
CA LYS A 6 -11.89 -6.98 1.61
C LYS A 6 -12.29 -7.68 0.30
N GLN A 7 -13.47 -8.31 0.28
CA GLN A 7 -13.93 -9.04 -0.91
C GLN A 7 -14.26 -8.09 -2.07
N VAL A 8 -14.89 -6.94 -1.79
CA VAL A 8 -15.17 -5.90 -2.79
C VAL A 8 -13.87 -5.38 -3.40
N LEU A 9 -12.85 -5.07 -2.59
CA LEU A 9 -11.55 -4.62 -3.08
C LEU A 9 -10.87 -5.68 -3.94
N LYS A 10 -10.94 -6.96 -3.55
CA LYS A 10 -10.42 -8.07 -4.39
C LYS A 10 -11.11 -8.14 -5.74
N ILE A 11 -12.44 -8.02 -5.77
CA ILE A 11 -13.20 -8.04 -7.02
C ILE A 11 -12.79 -6.86 -7.90
N PHE A 12 -12.70 -5.66 -7.31
CA PHE A 12 -12.24 -4.46 -8.03
C PHE A 12 -10.84 -4.69 -8.62
N TRP A 13 -9.88 -5.15 -7.81
CA TRP A 13 -8.52 -5.45 -8.25
C TRP A 13 -8.50 -6.45 -9.41
N SER A 14 -9.29 -7.53 -9.34
CA SER A 14 -9.39 -8.52 -10.43
C SER A 14 -10.02 -7.91 -11.68
N SER A 15 -11.06 -7.07 -11.53
CA SER A 15 -11.75 -6.44 -12.66
C SER A 15 -10.88 -5.42 -13.40
N THR A 16 -9.92 -4.78 -12.72
CA THR A 16 -8.98 -3.81 -13.30
C THR A 16 -7.62 -4.41 -13.59
N GLN A 17 -7.49 -5.74 -13.58
CA GLN A 17 -6.19 -6.39 -13.74
C GLN A 17 -5.64 -6.26 -15.15
N PHE A 18 -6.47 -6.45 -16.17
CA PHE A 18 -6.02 -6.49 -17.57
C PHE A 18 -6.42 -5.25 -18.36
N TYR A 19 -7.56 -4.66 -18.02
CA TYR A 19 -8.14 -3.52 -18.68
C TYR A 19 -8.79 -2.63 -17.62
N LEU A 20 -8.75 -1.32 -17.81
CA LEU A 20 -9.44 -0.38 -16.95
C LEU A 20 -10.77 -0.01 -17.63
N PRO A 21 -11.91 -0.51 -17.12
CA PRO A 21 -13.21 -0.16 -17.68
C PRO A 21 -13.35 1.34 -17.79
N SER A 22 -13.71 1.80 -18.98
CA SER A 22 -14.03 3.21 -19.25
C SER A 22 -12.85 4.18 -19.35
N ALA A 23 -11.59 3.70 -19.33
CA ALA A 23 -10.41 4.57 -19.48
C ALA A 23 -10.34 5.32 -20.83
N SER A 24 -10.92 4.73 -21.89
CA SER A 24 -10.97 5.28 -23.24
C SER A 24 -12.06 6.32 -23.49
N ASN A 25 -12.86 6.65 -22.47
CA ASN A 25 -13.94 7.61 -22.62
C ASN A 25 -13.78 8.70 -21.55
N ALA A 26 -13.31 9.88 -21.98
CA ALA A 26 -12.96 11.01 -21.11
C ALA A 26 -14.08 11.45 -20.14
N ASN A 27 -15.34 11.10 -20.42
CA ASN A 27 -16.48 11.39 -19.56
C ASN A 27 -16.60 10.46 -18.32
N ASN A 28 -15.73 9.47 -18.15
CA ASN A 28 -15.83 8.44 -17.11
C ASN A 28 -14.87 8.58 -15.90
N PHE A 29 -14.11 9.67 -15.78
CA PHE A 29 -13.37 9.97 -14.52
C PHE A 29 -14.27 9.98 -13.29
N THR A 30 -15.52 10.41 -13.48
CA THR A 30 -16.55 10.47 -12.46
C THR A 30 -16.95 9.09 -11.93
N SER A 31 -16.84 8.02 -12.73
CA SER A 31 -17.20 6.66 -12.28
C SER A 31 -16.12 6.00 -11.41
N LEU A 32 -14.85 6.38 -11.61
CA LEU A 32 -13.72 5.88 -10.83
C LEU A 32 -13.44 6.71 -9.57
N SER A 33 -13.84 7.98 -9.54
CA SER A 33 -13.60 8.88 -8.40
C SER A 33 -14.11 8.31 -7.04
N PRO A 34 -15.31 7.72 -6.94
CA PRO A 34 -15.75 7.08 -5.70
C PRO A 34 -14.85 5.92 -5.25
N TRP A 35 -14.28 5.17 -6.19
CA TRP A 35 -13.34 4.10 -5.87
C TRP A 35 -12.05 4.66 -5.28
N PHE A 36 -11.53 5.76 -5.81
CA PHE A 36 -10.35 6.43 -5.27
C PHE A 36 -10.59 6.89 -3.83
N GLU A 37 -11.76 7.47 -3.56
CA GLU A 37 -12.16 7.86 -2.21
C GLU A 37 -12.26 6.66 -1.25
N VAL A 38 -12.88 5.55 -1.70
CA VAL A 38 -12.96 4.31 -0.91
C VAL A 38 -11.57 3.77 -0.60
N LEU A 39 -10.65 3.77 -1.57
CA LEU A 39 -9.27 3.31 -1.38
C LEU A 39 -8.55 4.19 -0.36
N CYS A 40 -8.63 5.51 -0.47
CA CYS A 40 -8.07 6.45 0.50
C CYS A 40 -8.62 6.20 1.90
N LYS A 41 -9.95 6.13 2.06
CA LYS A 41 -10.60 5.91 3.37
C LYS A 41 -10.25 4.53 3.96
N ALA A 42 -10.17 3.50 3.12
CA ALA A 42 -9.83 2.15 3.55
C ALA A 42 -8.37 2.07 4.03
N LEU A 43 -7.44 2.74 3.34
CA LEU A 43 -6.04 2.81 3.77
C LEU A 43 -5.86 3.72 4.99
N ALA A 44 -6.54 4.86 5.05
CA ALA A 44 -6.45 5.81 6.17
C ALA A 44 -7.15 5.32 7.46
N LYS A 45 -8.03 4.31 7.36
CA LYS A 45 -8.80 3.84 8.52
C LYS A 45 -7.87 3.49 9.70
N PRO A 46 -8.02 4.13 10.87
CA PRO A 46 -7.27 3.78 12.07
C PRO A 46 -7.59 2.35 12.49
N LEU A 47 -6.55 1.60 12.89
CA LEU A 47 -6.65 0.25 13.44
C LEU A 47 -6.11 0.29 14.87
N PRO A 48 -6.97 0.66 15.84
CA PRO A 48 -6.53 0.91 17.20
C PRO A 48 -6.25 -0.41 17.93
N GLU A 49 -5.37 -0.36 18.93
CA GLU A 49 -5.07 -1.50 19.78
C GLU A 49 -6.33 -1.95 20.54
N ALA A 50 -6.49 -3.26 20.77
CA ALA A 50 -7.69 -3.79 21.41
C ALA A 50 -7.95 -3.17 22.80
N SER A 51 -6.89 -2.80 23.52
CA SER A 51 -6.95 -2.14 24.83
C SER A 51 -7.57 -0.75 24.80
N THR A 52 -7.59 -0.07 23.65
CA THR A 52 -8.15 1.29 23.53
C THR A 52 -9.67 1.32 23.59
N GLY A 53 -10.34 0.18 23.35
CA GLY A 53 -11.80 0.12 23.26
C GLY A 53 -12.39 0.90 22.09
N LEU A 54 -11.60 1.30 21.09
CA LEU A 54 -12.07 2.00 19.89
C LEU A 54 -12.38 1.02 18.74
N GLU A 55 -13.25 1.42 17.82
CA GLU A 55 -13.56 0.67 16.60
C GLU A 55 -12.46 0.87 15.53
N PRO A 56 -12.04 -0.16 14.77
CA PRO A 56 -12.53 -1.54 14.82
C PRO A 56 -12.05 -2.34 16.04
N HIS A 57 -12.99 -2.98 16.74
CA HIS A 57 -12.67 -3.83 17.90
C HIS A 57 -11.99 -5.16 17.51
N GLY A 58 -11.26 -5.72 18.47
CA GLY A 58 -10.72 -7.09 18.37
C GLY A 58 -9.51 -7.23 17.46
N GLN A 59 -8.64 -6.21 17.41
CA GLN A 59 -7.31 -6.37 16.83
C GLN A 59 -6.50 -7.39 17.67
N PRO A 60 -6.00 -8.49 17.08
CA PRO A 60 -5.19 -9.46 17.82
C PRO A 60 -3.89 -8.84 18.35
N THR A 61 -3.24 -9.48 19.31
CA THR A 61 -1.91 -9.08 19.81
C THR A 61 -0.79 -9.86 19.15
N ASP A 62 -1.04 -11.13 18.84
CA ASP A 62 -0.12 -12.00 18.12
C ASP A 62 0.11 -11.52 16.66
N VAL A 63 1.35 -11.59 16.19
CA VAL A 63 1.77 -11.03 14.89
C VAL A 63 1.11 -11.78 13.73
N ASP A 64 1.06 -13.11 13.77
CA ASP A 64 0.47 -13.91 12.70
C ASP A 64 -1.05 -13.71 12.62
N GLN A 65 -1.71 -13.64 13.77
CA GLN A 65 -3.13 -13.32 13.83
C GLN A 65 -3.42 -11.89 13.36
N ARG A 66 -2.56 -10.91 13.69
CA ARG A 66 -2.66 -9.55 13.12
C ARG A 66 -2.50 -9.58 11.61
N ASN A 67 -1.51 -10.29 11.10
CA ASN A 67 -1.28 -10.44 9.66
C ASN A 67 -2.50 -11.06 8.95
N ALA A 68 -3.20 -11.99 9.60
CA ALA A 68 -4.44 -12.60 9.11
C ALA A 68 -5.70 -11.73 9.30
N TRP A 69 -5.66 -10.72 10.18
CA TRP A 69 -6.82 -9.93 10.56
C TRP A 69 -7.44 -9.21 9.35
N PRO A 70 -8.77 -9.29 9.12
CA PRO A 70 -9.40 -8.78 7.91
C PRO A 70 -9.13 -7.31 7.60
N TRP A 71 -8.96 -6.45 8.61
CA TRP A 71 -8.68 -5.03 8.40
C TRP A 71 -7.27 -4.76 7.86
N TRP A 72 -6.26 -5.54 8.28
CA TRP A 72 -4.93 -5.48 7.67
C TRP A 72 -4.97 -5.95 6.22
N LYS A 73 -5.81 -6.95 5.90
CA LYS A 73 -6.05 -7.34 4.50
C LYS A 73 -6.76 -6.23 3.70
N VAL A 74 -7.67 -5.46 4.28
CA VAL A 74 -8.30 -4.29 3.63
C VAL A 74 -7.25 -3.24 3.27
N LYS A 75 -6.38 -2.84 4.21
CA LYS A 75 -5.28 -1.91 3.93
C LYS A 75 -4.36 -2.44 2.82
N LYS A 76 -3.96 -3.71 2.91
CA LYS A 76 -3.14 -4.40 1.89
C LYS A 76 -3.76 -4.29 0.50
N TRP A 77 -5.03 -4.66 0.34
CA TRP A 77 -5.69 -4.60 -0.97
C TRP A 77 -5.86 -3.16 -1.45
N SER A 78 -6.11 -2.21 -0.55
CA SER A 78 -6.25 -0.80 -0.90
C SER A 78 -4.98 -0.26 -1.54
N VAL A 79 -3.84 -0.38 -0.85
CA VAL A 79 -2.56 0.10 -1.41
C VAL A 79 -2.13 -0.72 -2.62
N GLN A 80 -2.41 -2.03 -2.68
CA GLN A 80 -2.09 -2.83 -3.87
C GLN A 80 -2.84 -2.36 -5.12
N ILE A 81 -4.12 -1.96 -4.96
CA ILE A 81 -4.90 -1.38 -6.04
C ILE A 81 -4.33 0.00 -6.42
N MET A 82 -4.03 0.85 -5.45
CA MET A 82 -3.42 2.17 -5.69
C MET A 82 -2.13 2.04 -6.50
N SER A 83 -1.20 1.17 -6.09
CA SER A 83 0.08 0.97 -6.76
C SER A 83 -0.09 0.40 -8.16
N ARG A 84 -1.04 -0.54 -8.36
CA ARG A 84 -1.36 -1.05 -9.71
C ARG A 84 -1.91 0.04 -10.62
N MET A 85 -2.88 0.82 -10.13
CA MET A 85 -3.48 1.88 -10.92
C MET A 85 -2.41 2.88 -11.36
N PHE A 86 -1.50 3.20 -10.45
CA PHE A 86 -0.37 4.06 -10.74
C PHE A 86 0.55 3.43 -11.80
N SER A 87 1.15 2.27 -11.54
CA SER A 87 2.15 1.68 -12.44
C SER A 87 1.61 1.29 -13.82
N ARG A 88 0.35 0.84 -13.89
CA ARG A 88 -0.24 0.32 -15.14
C ARG A 88 -0.98 1.37 -15.96
N TYR A 89 -1.61 2.33 -15.29
CA TYR A 89 -2.53 3.27 -15.97
C TYR A 89 -2.19 4.74 -15.68
N GLY A 90 -1.35 5.02 -14.68
CA GLY A 90 -1.14 6.37 -14.14
C GLY A 90 0.11 7.09 -14.63
N ILE A 91 0.94 6.45 -15.48
CA ILE A 91 2.20 7.00 -15.97
C ILE A 91 2.05 7.39 -17.45
N PRO A 92 1.94 8.70 -17.79
CA PRO A 92 1.70 9.15 -19.16
C PRO A 92 2.78 8.71 -20.16
N SER A 93 4.03 8.58 -19.73
CA SER A 93 5.14 8.18 -20.62
C SER A 93 5.04 6.73 -21.11
N TYR A 94 4.27 5.88 -20.42
CA TYR A 94 4.07 4.47 -20.77
C TYR A 94 2.63 4.17 -21.17
N ALA A 95 1.78 5.20 -21.22
CA ALA A 95 0.36 5.06 -21.50
C ALA A 95 0.10 4.87 -23.00
N GLU A 96 -0.73 3.88 -23.33
CA GLU A 96 -1.31 3.74 -24.67
C GLU A 96 -2.25 4.91 -24.97
N GLU A 97 -2.49 5.21 -26.26
CA GLU A 97 -3.30 6.34 -26.70
C GLU A 97 -4.70 6.33 -26.06
N GLU A 98 -5.30 5.14 -25.95
CA GLU A 98 -6.63 4.93 -25.37
C GLU A 98 -6.73 5.32 -23.89
N ILE A 99 -5.63 5.32 -23.14
CA ILE A 99 -5.62 5.62 -21.69
C ILE A 99 -4.81 6.87 -21.35
N MET A 100 -4.31 7.58 -22.35
CA MET A 100 -3.41 8.72 -22.20
C MET A 100 -4.02 9.85 -21.36
N ASP A 101 -5.29 10.19 -21.63
CA ASP A 101 -6.00 11.21 -20.87
C ASP A 101 -6.20 10.80 -19.41
N PHE A 102 -6.47 9.50 -19.18
CA PHE A 102 -6.54 8.96 -17.84
C PHE A 102 -5.21 9.08 -17.10
N ALA A 103 -4.10 8.67 -17.74
CA ALA A 103 -2.78 8.73 -17.15
C ALA A 103 -2.38 10.17 -16.78
N LYS A 104 -2.67 11.15 -17.65
CA LYS A 104 -2.44 12.58 -17.37
C LYS A 104 -3.26 13.06 -16.17
N HIS A 105 -4.55 12.73 -16.12
CA HIS A 105 -5.38 13.12 -14.98
C HIS A 105 -4.93 12.44 -13.68
N PHE A 106 -4.62 11.15 -13.73
CA PHE A 106 -4.16 10.37 -12.58
C PHE A 106 -2.85 10.93 -12.01
N SER A 107 -1.83 11.10 -12.86
CA SER A 107 -0.51 11.63 -12.47
C SER A 107 -0.57 13.02 -11.83
N GLN A 108 -1.51 13.86 -12.27
CA GLN A 108 -1.65 15.23 -11.76
C GLN A 108 -2.49 15.34 -10.49
N ASN A 109 -3.51 14.48 -10.32
CA ASN A 109 -4.54 14.65 -9.28
C ASN A 109 -4.67 13.45 -8.35
N VAL A 110 -4.80 12.24 -8.91
CA VAL A 110 -5.12 11.04 -8.11
C VAL A 110 -3.88 10.53 -7.39
N ALA A 111 -2.72 10.59 -8.03
CA ALA A 111 -1.46 10.11 -7.44
C ALA A 111 -1.08 10.90 -6.17
N THR A 112 -1.28 12.22 -6.21
CA THR A 112 -1.05 13.10 -5.04
C THR A 112 -2.07 12.86 -3.93
N GLN A 113 -3.34 12.57 -4.28
CA GLN A 113 -4.39 12.21 -3.32
C GLN A 113 -4.08 10.90 -2.57
N PHE A 114 -3.55 9.89 -3.26
CA PHE A 114 -3.17 8.61 -2.65
C PHE A 114 -1.92 8.72 -1.77
N LEU A 115 -1.05 9.69 -2.04
CA LEU A 115 0.21 9.84 -1.33
C LEU A 115 0.03 10.09 0.17
N GLN A 116 -0.98 10.88 0.57
CA GLN A 116 -1.24 11.18 1.98
C GLN A 116 -1.50 9.91 2.82
N PRO A 117 -2.53 9.07 2.53
CA PRO A 117 -2.77 7.88 3.34
C PRO A 117 -1.63 6.84 3.24
N VAL A 118 -0.86 6.83 2.15
CA VAL A 118 0.36 6.01 2.03
C VAL A 118 1.42 6.48 3.03
N CYS A 119 1.75 7.77 3.08
CA CYS A 119 2.72 8.33 4.01
C CYS A 119 2.27 8.18 5.48
N GLU A 120 0.98 8.41 5.77
CA GLU A 120 0.41 8.17 7.11
C GLU A 120 0.56 6.70 7.53
N THR A 121 0.37 5.76 6.60
CA THR A 121 0.56 4.33 6.86
C THR A 121 2.03 3.97 7.12
N LEU A 122 2.96 4.57 6.37
CA LEU A 122 4.40 4.39 6.60
C LEU A 122 4.86 5.00 7.93
N ASN A 123 4.15 5.98 8.46
CA ASN A 123 4.43 6.58 9.76
C ASN A 123 3.95 5.75 10.96
N LEU A 124 3.20 4.65 10.76
CA LEU A 124 2.74 3.80 11.86
C LEU A 124 3.91 3.18 12.64
N ARG A 125 4.84 2.50 11.96
CA ARG A 125 5.97 1.84 12.64
C ARG A 125 6.91 2.82 13.35
N PRO A 126 7.34 3.93 12.72
CA PRO A 126 8.19 4.93 13.39
C PRO A 126 7.57 5.54 14.66
N THR A 127 6.24 5.56 14.74
CA THR A 127 5.48 6.08 15.89
C THR A 127 5.06 5.01 16.90
N GLY A 128 5.59 3.78 16.78
CA GLY A 128 5.31 2.67 17.70
C GLY A 128 4.00 1.94 17.46
N HIS A 129 3.31 2.20 16.35
CA HIS A 129 2.10 1.49 15.96
C HIS A 129 2.43 0.29 15.07
N PHE A 130 1.63 -0.75 15.19
CA PHE A 130 1.76 -1.93 14.34
C PHE A 130 1.36 -1.62 12.89
N CYS A 131 2.10 -2.21 11.95
CA CYS A 131 1.76 -2.29 10.54
C CYS A 131 2.38 -3.56 9.98
N THR A 132 1.68 -4.28 9.11
CA THR A 132 2.20 -5.54 8.54
C THR A 132 3.30 -5.27 7.50
N ASP A 133 4.26 -6.19 7.36
CA ASP A 133 5.36 -6.02 6.39
C ASP A 133 4.83 -5.87 4.99
N ARG A 134 3.79 -6.64 4.64
CA ARG A 134 3.18 -6.57 3.32
C ARG A 134 2.56 -5.21 3.01
N VAL A 135 1.96 -4.54 4.00
CA VAL A 135 1.40 -3.19 3.79
C VAL A 135 2.52 -2.17 3.67
N VAL A 136 3.57 -2.26 4.50
CA VAL A 136 4.75 -1.38 4.39
C VAL A 136 5.42 -1.52 3.04
N HIS A 137 5.69 -2.75 2.60
CA HIS A 137 6.26 -3.04 1.29
C HIS A 137 5.45 -2.41 0.16
N LEU A 138 4.14 -2.63 0.12
CA LEU A 138 3.29 -2.06 -0.94
C LEU A 138 3.20 -0.53 -0.90
N CYS A 139 3.25 0.07 0.29
CA CYS A 139 3.36 1.53 0.45
C CYS A 139 4.69 2.04 -0.08
N LEU A 140 5.81 1.34 0.16
CA LEU A 140 7.10 1.67 -0.42
C LEU A 140 7.12 1.48 -1.94
N THR A 141 6.47 0.44 -2.48
CA THR A 141 6.26 0.30 -3.93
C THR A 141 5.49 1.49 -4.51
N TYR A 142 4.50 2.01 -3.77
CA TYR A 142 3.79 3.22 -4.19
C TYR A 142 4.72 4.44 -4.19
N VAL A 143 5.52 4.60 -3.14
CA VAL A 143 6.51 5.70 -3.02
C VAL A 143 7.55 5.64 -4.14
N ASP A 144 8.01 4.45 -4.52
CA ASP A 144 8.94 4.21 -5.63
C ASP A 144 8.37 4.72 -6.97
N LEU A 145 7.09 4.49 -7.24
CA LEU A 145 6.42 5.09 -8.40
C LEU A 145 6.26 6.61 -8.26
N ALA A 146 5.98 7.07 -7.04
CA ALA A 146 5.70 8.48 -6.75
C ALA A 146 6.94 9.39 -6.85
N ILE A 147 8.15 8.87 -6.62
CA ILE A 147 9.38 9.66 -6.77
C ILE A 147 9.71 9.98 -8.24
N GLU A 148 9.24 9.16 -9.18
CA GLU A 148 9.46 9.34 -10.62
C GLU A 148 8.57 10.43 -11.24
N LEU A 149 7.44 10.77 -10.59
CA LEU A 149 6.52 11.80 -11.07
C LEU A 149 6.74 13.15 -10.37
N ALA A 150 6.91 14.22 -11.15
CA ALA A 150 7.18 15.56 -10.62
C ALA A 150 6.14 16.08 -9.60
N PRO A 151 4.80 15.93 -9.80
CA PRO A 151 3.81 16.40 -8.83
C PRO A 151 3.92 15.72 -7.46
N THR A 152 4.08 14.39 -7.44
CA THR A 152 4.21 13.60 -6.20
C THR A 152 5.59 13.75 -5.57
N TYR A 153 6.66 13.83 -6.37
CA TYR A 153 8.01 14.10 -5.86
C TYR A 153 8.08 15.44 -5.13
N LYS A 154 7.41 16.48 -5.63
CA LYS A 154 7.33 17.78 -4.95
C LYS A 154 6.74 17.66 -3.54
N MET A 155 5.77 16.77 -3.33
CA MET A 155 5.19 16.49 -2.01
C MET A 155 6.09 15.62 -1.14
N LEU A 156 6.81 14.66 -1.73
CA LEU A 156 7.70 13.75 -1.01
C LEU A 156 9.02 14.39 -0.58
N LYS A 157 9.55 15.32 -1.39
CA LYS A 157 10.84 15.97 -1.16
C LYS A 157 11.08 16.45 0.27
N PRO A 158 10.17 17.19 0.95
CA PRO A 158 10.39 17.61 2.34
C PRO A 158 10.40 16.48 3.37
N HIS A 159 9.99 15.26 2.99
CA HIS A 159 9.87 14.11 3.87
C HIS A 159 10.88 12.99 3.54
N MET A 160 11.81 13.22 2.60
CA MET A 160 12.76 12.20 2.16
C MET A 160 13.66 11.68 3.29
N ASP A 161 14.16 12.54 4.17
CA ASP A 161 14.96 12.10 5.31
C ASP A 161 14.18 11.17 6.24
N PHE A 162 12.91 11.48 6.48
CA PHE A 162 12.03 10.62 7.26
C PHE A 162 11.85 9.26 6.56
N LEU A 163 11.53 9.25 5.27
CA LEU A 163 11.35 8.01 4.52
C LEU A 163 12.63 7.17 4.52
N LEU A 164 13.79 7.77 4.27
CA LEU A 164 15.07 7.05 4.22
C LEU A 164 15.45 6.50 5.60
N TYR A 165 15.50 7.35 6.62
CA TYR A 165 16.08 6.99 7.91
C TYR A 165 15.10 6.36 8.90
N LYS A 166 13.81 6.71 8.82
CA LYS A 166 12.79 6.20 9.76
C LYS A 166 11.96 5.07 9.17
N VAL A 167 11.87 4.95 7.85
CA VAL A 167 11.05 3.92 7.18
C VAL A 167 11.92 2.87 6.49
N CYS A 168 12.70 3.26 5.47
CA CYS A 168 13.46 2.32 4.65
C CYS A 168 14.63 1.68 5.42
N PHE A 169 15.45 2.46 6.12
CA PHE A 169 16.62 1.93 6.82
C PHE A 169 16.26 0.82 7.83
N PRO A 170 15.27 1.00 8.73
CA PRO A 170 14.87 -0.08 9.65
C PRO A 170 14.40 -1.36 8.96
N THR A 171 13.77 -1.27 7.78
CA THR A 171 13.34 -2.47 7.02
C THR A 171 14.49 -3.27 6.41
N MET A 172 15.69 -2.69 6.34
CA MET A 172 16.90 -3.37 5.86
C MET A 172 17.76 -3.93 7.01
N CYS A 173 17.42 -3.60 8.25
CA CYS A 173 18.13 -4.10 9.42
C CYS A 173 17.63 -5.50 9.78
N LEU A 174 18.56 -6.37 10.19
CA LEU A 174 18.20 -7.65 10.77
C LEU A 174 17.41 -7.44 12.07
N THR A 175 16.31 -8.16 12.20
CA THR A 175 15.53 -8.22 13.44
C THR A 175 16.16 -9.19 14.44
N GLN A 176 15.68 -9.18 15.68
CA GLN A 176 16.12 -10.19 16.65
C GLN A 176 15.71 -11.61 16.20
N ASP A 177 14.54 -11.77 15.57
CA ASP A 177 14.09 -13.06 15.02
C ASP A 177 15.02 -13.56 13.90
N ASP A 178 15.50 -12.64 13.05
CA ASP A 178 16.49 -12.95 12.02
C ASP A 178 17.81 -13.45 12.62
N ILE A 179 18.30 -12.78 13.67
CA ILE A 179 19.53 -13.16 14.38
C ILE A 179 19.35 -14.51 15.08
N ASP A 180 18.22 -14.71 15.75
CA ASP A 180 17.92 -15.94 16.48
C ASP A 180 17.78 -17.12 15.52
N THR A 181 17.09 -16.92 14.38
CA THR A 181 16.98 -17.93 13.33
C THR A 181 18.35 -18.24 12.74
N PHE A 182 19.16 -17.23 12.43
CA PHE A 182 20.52 -17.45 11.92
C PHE A 182 21.40 -18.25 12.88
N GLN A 183 21.30 -18.01 14.19
CA GLN A 183 22.10 -18.70 15.19
C GLN A 183 21.62 -20.12 15.49
N ASN A 184 20.30 -20.35 15.49
CA ASN A 184 19.71 -21.62 15.92
C ASN A 184 19.34 -22.55 14.74
N ASP A 185 18.99 -21.99 13.58
CA ASP A 185 18.68 -22.71 12.34
C ASP A 185 19.13 -21.90 11.10
N PRO A 186 20.45 -21.87 10.79
CA PRO A 186 20.98 -21.12 9.66
C PRO A 186 20.45 -21.60 8.30
N HIS A 187 19.98 -22.85 8.21
CA HIS A 187 19.36 -23.36 6.98
C HIS A 187 18.00 -22.72 6.76
N GLU A 188 17.17 -22.61 7.80
CA GLU A 188 15.89 -21.89 7.74
C GLU A 188 16.12 -20.41 7.39
N PHE A 189 17.12 -19.76 7.99
CA PHE A 189 17.47 -18.36 7.68
C PHE A 189 17.74 -18.15 6.18
N VAL A 190 18.61 -18.98 5.59
CA VAL A 190 18.92 -18.91 4.14
C VAL A 190 17.70 -19.25 3.29
N GLN A 191 16.87 -20.21 3.72
CA GLN A 191 15.66 -20.57 3.01
C GLN A 191 14.63 -19.43 3.01
N ARG A 192 14.42 -18.74 4.14
CA ARG A 192 13.52 -17.58 4.23
C ARG A 192 13.93 -16.47 3.25
N GLN A 193 15.23 -16.19 3.12
CA GLN A 193 15.75 -15.18 2.20
C GLN A 193 15.60 -15.55 0.71
N ASN A 194 15.68 -16.84 0.39
CA ASN A 194 15.65 -17.33 -0.99
C ASN A 194 14.29 -17.91 -1.41
N SER A 195 13.28 -17.90 -0.52
CA SER A 195 11.98 -18.46 -0.81
C SER A 195 11.22 -17.55 -1.78
N PRO A 196 10.91 -18.00 -3.01
CA PRO A 196 10.10 -17.24 -3.97
C PRO A 196 8.62 -17.11 -3.55
N LEU A 197 8.23 -17.71 -2.41
CA LEU A 197 6.88 -17.72 -1.87
C LEU A 197 6.69 -16.77 -0.67
N ALA A 198 7.71 -16.02 -0.25
CA ALA A 198 7.65 -15.14 0.92
C ALA A 198 6.85 -13.82 0.71
N ASP A 199 6.02 -13.74 -0.34
CA ASP A 199 5.24 -12.55 -0.77
C ASP A 199 3.75 -12.55 -0.38
#